data_AF-A0A644YNQ8-F1
#
_entry.id   AF-A0A644YNQ8-F1
#
_cell.length_a   1.000
_cell.length_b   1.000
_cell.length_c   1.000
_cell.angle_alpha   90.00
_cell.angle_beta   90.00
_cell.angle_gamma   90.00
#
_symmetry.space_group_name_H-M   'P 1'
#
loop_
_entity.id
_entity.type
_entity.pdbx_description
1 polymer ?
#
loop_
_entity_poly.entity_id
_entity_poly.type
_entity_poly.pdbx_seq_one_letter_code
_entity_poly.pdbx_strand_id
1 'polypeptide(L)' 'MSYVSPKLHQQFESLSIELKNEILSRNVQLNNLHDLIAVLQQIIDEQESAT' A
#
# COMPACT_ATOMS: atom_id res chain seq x y z
N MET A 1 -11.49 -7.01 -2.07
CA MET A 1 -11.16 -6.35 -3.36
C MET A 1 -10.51 -5.02 -3.03
N SER A 2 -9.20 -4.92 -3.28
CA SER A 2 -8.45 -3.69 -3.05
C SER A 2 -8.80 -2.66 -4.12
N TYR A 3 -8.99 -1.40 -3.71
CA TYR A 3 -9.32 -0.31 -4.61
C TYR A 3 -8.16 0.69 -4.65
N VAL A 4 -7.73 1.07 -5.85
CA VAL A 4 -6.70 2.09 -6.02
C VAL A 4 -7.26 3.19 -6.90
N SER A 5 -7.32 4.39 -6.34
CA SER A 5 -7.78 5.58 -7.05
C SER A 5 -6.88 5.83 -8.27
N PRO A 6 -7.44 6.18 -9.44
CA PRO A 6 -6.66 6.42 -10.66
C PRO A 6 -5.61 7.53 -10.49
N LYS A 7 -5.85 8.47 -9.57
CA LYS A 7 -4.88 9.52 -9.21
C LYS A 7 -3.62 8.98 -8.55
N LEU A 8 -3.71 7.82 -7.89
CA LEU A 8 -2.60 7.16 -7.21
C LEU A 8 -1.96 6.08 -8.07
N HIS A 9 -2.57 5.72 -9.21
CA HIS A 9 -2.11 4.62 -10.05
C HIS A 9 -0.65 4.79 -10.45
N GLN A 10 -0.23 6.00 -10.85
CA GLN A 10 1.16 6.26 -11.23
C GLN A 10 2.16 6.05 -10.08
N GLN A 11 1.77 6.42 -8.84
CA GLN A 11 2.63 6.19 -7.68
C GLN A 11 2.61 4.74 -7.24
N PHE A 12 1.44 4.10 -7.28
CA PHE A 12 1.28 2.69 -6.98
C PHE A 12 2.07 1.81 -7.95
N GLU A 13 2.05 2.12 -9.25
CA GLU A 13 2.84 1.41 -10.26
C GLU A 13 4.35 1.60 -10.07
N SER A 14 4.77 2.76 -9.57
CA SER A 14 6.17 3.06 -9.23
C SER A 14 6.70 2.25 -8.04
N LEU A 15 5.84 1.60 -7.25
CA LEU A 15 6.25 0.71 -6.17
C LEU A 15 6.73 -0.65 -6.72
N SER A 16 7.59 -1.31 -5.95
CA SER A 16 8.03 -2.68 -6.20
C SER A 16 6.84 -3.65 -6.23
N ILE A 17 6.98 -4.73 -6.99
CA ILE A 17 5.95 -5.77 -7.15
C ILE A 17 5.58 -6.39 -5.79
N GLU A 18 6.56 -6.58 -4.90
CA GLU A 18 6.35 -7.12 -3.56
C GLU A 18 5.43 -6.21 -2.72
N LEU A 19 5.73 -4.92 -2.64
CA LEU A 19 4.88 -3.94 -1.95
C LEU A 19 3.48 -3.89 -2.53
N LYS A 20 3.33 -3.93 -3.86
CA LYS A 20 2.02 -3.97 -4.51
C LYS A 20 1.24 -5.21 -4.09
N ASN A 21 1.86 -6.38 -4.13
CA ASN A 21 1.21 -7.63 -3.71
C ASN A 21 0.82 -7.61 -2.24
N GLU A 22 1.69 -7.07 -1.37
CA GLU A 22 1.43 -6.97 0.06
C GLU A 22 0.25 -6.03 0.34
N ILE A 23 0.23 -4.86 -0.30
CA ILE A 23 -0.87 -3.89 -0.23
C ILE A 23 -2.18 -4.51 -0.76
N LEU A 24 -2.12 -5.23 -1.89
CA LEU A 24 -3.30 -5.88 -2.47
C LEU A 24 -3.81 -7.03 -1.60
N SER A 25 -2.93 -7.81 -0.97
CA SER A 25 -3.27 -8.91 -0.07
C SER A 25 -4.09 -8.41 1.14
N ARG A 26 -3.80 -7.19 1.59
CA ARG A 26 -4.45 -6.53 2.74
C ARG A 26 -5.83 -5.95 2.45
N ASN A 27 -6.35 -6.06 1.22
CA ASN A 27 -7.68 -5.57 0.84
C ASN A 27 -7.91 -4.07 1.12
N VAL A 28 -6.91 -3.23 0.90
CA VAL A 28 -6.97 -1.79 1.23
C VAL A 28 -7.73 -0.96 0.20
N GLN A 29 -8.23 0.21 0.62
CA GLN A 29 -8.86 1.19 -0.26
C GLN A 29 -8.05 2.49 -0.32
N LEU A 30 -7.20 2.60 -1.33
CA LEU A 30 -6.36 3.78 -1.56
C LEU A 30 -7.13 4.85 -2.32
N ASN A 31 -7.77 5.76 -1.58
CA ASN A 31 -8.50 6.88 -2.16
C ASN A 31 -7.58 8.10 -2.39
N ASN A 32 -6.69 8.35 -1.44
CA ASN A 32 -5.75 9.47 -1.43
C ASN A 32 -4.31 9.05 -1.10
N LEU A 33 -3.36 9.96 -1.27
CA LEU A 33 -1.94 9.70 -1.03
C LEU A 33 -1.68 9.34 0.44
N HIS A 34 -2.46 9.94 1.37
CA HIS A 34 -2.41 9.62 2.79
C HIS A 34 -2.74 8.15 3.09
N ASP A 35 -3.73 7.54 2.41
CA ASP A 35 -4.02 6.11 2.55
C ASP A 35 -2.81 5.27 2.14
N LEU A 36 -2.15 5.65 1.03
CA LEU A 36 -0.98 4.93 0.55
C LEU A 36 0.15 5.00 1.57
N ILE A 37 0.43 6.19 2.11
CA ILE A 37 1.44 6.37 3.16
C ILE A 37 1.10 5.55 4.41
N ALA A 38 -0.16 5.59 4.86
CA ALA A 38 -0.58 4.86 6.06
C ALA A 38 -0.38 3.35 5.90
N VAL A 39 -0.76 2.78 4.75
CA VAL A 39 -0.59 1.35 4.49
C VAL A 39 0.89 0.98 4.39
N LEU A 40 1.70 1.78 3.71
CA LEU A 40 3.15 1.57 3.64
C LEU A 40 3.79 1.62 5.04
N GLN A 41 3.37 2.57 5.86
CA GLN A 41 3.88 2.71 7.22
C GLN A 41 3.48 1.51 8.08
N GLN A 42 2.24 1.03 7.96
CA GLN A 42 1.74 -0.14 8.67
C GLN A 42 2.53 -1.40 8.29
N ILE A 43 2.87 -1.57 7.00
CA ILE A 43 3.70 -2.68 6.54
C ILE A 43 5.07 -2.65 7.22
N ILE A 44 5.72 -1.49 7.27
CA ILE A 44 7.03 -1.33 7.91
C ILE A 44 6.94 -1.60 9.42
N ASP A 45 5.93 -1.03 10.08
CA ASP A 45 5.73 -1.16 11.53
C ASP A 45 5.48 -2.61 11.95
N GLU A 46 4.70 -3.36 11.16
CA GLU A 46 4.47 -4.79 11.38
C GLU A 46 5.73 -5.63 11.13
N GLN A 47 6.56 -5.26 10.15
CA GLN A 47 7.83 -5.95 9.90
C GLN A 47 8.85 -5.70 11.03
N GLU A 48 8.89 -4.48 11.56
CA GLU A 48 9.81 -4.09 12.64
C GLU A 48 9.36 -4.65 14.00
N SER A 49 8.05 -4.71 14.24
CA SER A 49 7.46 -5.28 15.47
C SER A 49 7.54 -6.82 15.54
N ALA A 50 7.83 -7.49 14.42
CA ALA A 50 7.97 -8.94 14.35
C ALA A 50 9.39 -9.45 14.65
N THR A 51 10.33 -8.56 15.02
CA THR A 51 11.73 -8.88 15.36
C THR A 51 12.07 -8.80 16.84
#